data_AF-A0A0P1BPQ7-F1
#
_entry.id   AF-A0A0P1BPQ7-F1
#
_cell.length_a   1.000
_cell.length_b   1.000
_cell.length_c   1.000
_cell.angle_alpha   90.00
_cell.angle_beta   90.00
_cell.angle_gamma   90.00
#
_symmetry.space_group_name_H-M   'P 1'
#
loop_
_entity.id
_entity.type
_entity.pdbx_description
1 polymer ?
#
loop_
_entity_poly.entity_id
_entity_poly.type
_entity_poly.pdbx_seq_one_letter_code
_entity_poly.pdbx_strand_id
1 'polypeptide(L)'
;MALSRFAYVRSYEQQDAALPNTYMLVRLDGKGFHKFSAKHQFHKPNDARALELMNHAARKVMEQLRPEVVLAFGESDEYSRRQSKILTYITSLFTSNYVLAWSTFFPHQHLDEAPSFDGRLVLYPTEKEVRDYFSWRQADTHVNNLYNTVFWAMVQGGRTEREAHERLKGTLSADKNEILFNEHNINYDSLPPLFRKGSILCWGPEADAGLEQKDSSSPSSLQVKTKAKSKMMLRTLHVDIIGHAFWSSSRIQPRSSVPLVETNEDAEISEEGGAADQPDSNRALNVMSGPAEQPDRTDSHRTNAYAGLGARALAS
;
A
#
# COMPACT_ATOMS: atom_id res chain seq x y z
N MET A 1 16.79 -34.47 -25.61
CA MET A 1 15.64 -33.61 -25.93
C MET A 1 14.35 -34.08 -25.23
N ALA A 2 14.34 -34.21 -23.89
CA ALA A 2 13.14 -34.61 -23.15
C ALA A 2 12.28 -33.40 -22.70
N LEU A 3 12.93 -32.24 -22.50
CA LEU A 3 12.28 -31.01 -22.04
C LEU A 3 11.42 -30.33 -23.12
N SER A 4 11.72 -30.53 -24.41
CA SER A 4 10.97 -29.89 -25.51
C SER A 4 9.54 -30.42 -25.63
N ARG A 5 9.28 -31.69 -25.29
CA ARG A 5 7.93 -32.29 -25.32
C ARG A 5 6.92 -31.56 -24.43
N PHE A 6 7.40 -30.97 -23.34
CA PHE A 6 6.57 -30.28 -22.36
C PHE A 6 6.66 -28.76 -22.47
N ALA A 7 7.49 -28.20 -23.35
CA ALA A 7 7.72 -26.76 -23.43
C ALA A 7 6.45 -25.95 -23.76
N TYR A 8 5.46 -26.57 -24.42
CA TYR A 8 4.19 -25.93 -24.75
C TYR A 8 3.42 -25.43 -23.51
N VAL A 9 3.61 -26.03 -22.32
CA VAL A 9 2.89 -25.57 -21.11
C VAL A 9 3.26 -24.15 -20.70
N ARG A 10 4.44 -23.65 -21.12
CA ARG A 10 4.85 -22.26 -20.88
C ARG A 10 3.98 -21.24 -21.61
N SER A 11 3.31 -21.62 -22.70
CA SER A 11 2.43 -20.68 -23.43
C SER A 11 1.14 -20.36 -22.67
N TYR A 12 0.82 -21.11 -21.61
CA TYR A 12 -0.31 -20.82 -20.72
C TYR A 12 0.06 -19.80 -19.62
N GLU A 13 1.33 -19.45 -19.45
CA GLU A 13 1.72 -18.37 -18.54
C GLU A 13 1.21 -17.03 -19.09
N GLN A 14 0.30 -16.39 -18.36
CA GLN A 14 -0.16 -15.05 -18.70
C GLN A 14 0.94 -14.03 -18.40
N GLN A 15 1.18 -13.15 -19.36
CA GLN A 15 2.03 -11.98 -19.13
C GLN A 15 1.24 -10.93 -18.35
N ASP A 16 1.88 -10.40 -17.31
CA ASP A 16 1.25 -9.52 -16.33
C ASP A 16 2.08 -8.24 -16.16
N ALA A 17 2.45 -7.62 -17.28
CA ALA A 17 3.21 -6.39 -17.29
C ALA A 17 2.39 -5.23 -16.66
N ALA A 18 3.04 -4.44 -15.81
CA ALA A 18 2.48 -3.19 -15.29
C ALA A 18 2.47 -2.13 -16.38
N LEU A 19 1.43 -1.29 -16.38
CA LEU A 19 1.31 -0.17 -17.31
C LEU A 19 2.50 0.80 -17.12
N PRO A 20 3.25 1.15 -18.18
CA PRO A 20 4.31 2.14 -18.09
C PRO A 20 3.81 3.49 -17.58
N ASN A 21 4.70 4.30 -17.00
CA ASN A 21 4.40 5.64 -16.49
C ASN A 21 3.26 5.70 -15.46
N THR A 22 3.08 4.63 -14.68
CA THR A 22 2.17 4.58 -13.54
C THR A 22 2.91 4.32 -12.23
N TYR A 23 2.33 4.79 -11.13
CA TYR A 23 2.72 4.48 -9.78
C TYR A 23 2.24 3.08 -9.40
N MET A 24 3.10 2.26 -8.82
CA MET A 24 2.74 0.94 -8.30
C MET A 24 2.62 1.01 -6.78
N LEU A 25 1.40 0.78 -6.27
CA LEU A 25 1.17 0.63 -4.85
C LEU A 25 0.94 -0.85 -4.52
N VAL A 26 1.82 -1.40 -3.69
CA VAL A 26 1.67 -2.74 -3.13
C VAL A 26 1.09 -2.62 -1.72
N ARG A 27 -0.07 -3.24 -1.52
CA ARG A 27 -0.72 -3.34 -0.22
C ARG A 27 -0.60 -4.77 0.29
N LEU A 28 -0.11 -4.91 1.52
CA LEU A 28 -0.06 -6.17 2.25
C LEU A 28 -1.12 -6.17 3.35
N ASP A 29 -1.83 -7.28 3.50
CA ASP A 29 -2.86 -7.49 4.52
C ASP A 29 -2.63 -8.82 5.23
N GLY A 30 -2.76 -8.84 6.55
CA GLY A 30 -2.56 -10.04 7.34
C GLY A 30 -3.71 -11.04 7.17
N LYS A 31 -3.45 -12.19 6.55
CA LYS A 31 -4.47 -13.22 6.31
C LYS A 31 -4.92 -13.85 7.62
N GLY A 32 -6.19 -13.67 7.97
CA GLY A 32 -6.76 -14.26 9.19
C GLY A 32 -6.21 -13.66 10.48
N PHE A 33 -5.68 -12.42 10.43
CA PHE A 33 -4.99 -11.81 11.57
C PHE A 33 -5.86 -11.63 12.82
N HIS A 34 -7.19 -11.64 12.68
CA HIS A 34 -8.08 -11.71 13.82
C HIS A 34 -7.81 -12.96 14.69
N LYS A 35 -7.79 -14.16 14.07
CA LYS A 35 -7.47 -15.43 14.75
C LYS A 35 -6.03 -15.47 15.22
N PHE A 36 -5.09 -15.00 14.38
CA PHE A 36 -3.67 -14.93 14.72
C PHE A 36 -3.44 -14.08 15.97
N SER A 37 -4.06 -12.90 16.05
CA SER A 37 -3.94 -11.98 17.19
C SER A 37 -4.55 -12.54 18.47
N ALA A 38 -5.63 -13.31 18.38
CA ALA A 38 -6.25 -13.96 19.54
C ALA A 38 -5.36 -15.10 20.05
N LYS A 39 -4.83 -15.94 19.15
CA LYS A 39 -3.94 -17.04 19.49
C LYS A 39 -2.64 -16.56 20.17
N HIS A 40 -2.08 -15.47 19.66
CA HIS A 40 -0.87 -14.86 20.23
C HIS A 40 -1.16 -13.77 21.28
N GLN A 41 -2.40 -13.70 21.81
CA GLN A 41 -2.78 -12.84 22.93
C GLN A 41 -2.36 -11.37 22.78
N PHE A 42 -2.57 -10.81 21.59
CA PHE A 42 -2.27 -9.40 21.33
C PHE A 42 -3.12 -8.50 22.21
N HIS A 43 -2.49 -7.45 22.74
CA HIS A 43 -3.22 -6.42 23.48
C HIS A 43 -4.29 -5.77 22.58
N LYS A 44 -5.46 -5.51 23.19
CA LYS A 44 -6.60 -4.87 22.53
C LYS A 44 -6.84 -3.49 23.16
N PRO A 45 -7.19 -2.47 22.37
CA PRO A 45 -7.44 -2.50 20.92
C PRO A 45 -6.18 -2.62 20.05
N ASN A 46 -5.02 -2.20 20.56
CA ASN A 46 -3.76 -2.14 19.82
C ASN A 46 -2.62 -2.79 20.62
N ASP A 47 -1.77 -3.56 19.94
CA ASP A 47 -0.53 -4.09 20.51
C ASP A 47 0.66 -3.38 19.86
N ALA A 48 1.36 -2.55 20.64
CA ALA A 48 2.51 -1.80 20.17
C ALA A 48 3.65 -2.72 19.66
N ARG A 49 3.82 -3.91 20.25
CA ARG A 49 4.86 -4.88 19.82
C ARG A 49 4.54 -5.41 18.43
N ALA A 50 3.28 -5.76 18.19
CA ALA A 50 2.81 -6.25 16.89
C ALA A 50 2.95 -5.18 15.81
N LEU A 51 2.58 -3.94 16.12
CA LEU A 51 2.70 -2.82 15.19
C LEU A 51 4.17 -2.51 14.88
N GLU A 52 5.05 -2.54 15.89
CA GLU A 52 6.46 -2.28 15.67
C GLU A 52 7.17 -3.42 14.92
N LEU A 53 6.72 -4.67 15.12
CA LEU A 53 7.15 -5.80 14.30
C LEU A 53 6.77 -5.61 12.82
N MET A 54 5.54 -5.14 12.55
CA MET A 54 5.11 -4.79 11.18
C MET A 54 5.96 -3.66 10.61
N ASN A 55 6.23 -2.61 11.40
CA ASN A 55 7.10 -1.51 10.99
C ASN A 55 8.53 -2.00 10.69
N HIS A 56 9.06 -2.92 11.49
CA HIS A 56 10.37 -3.52 11.28
C HIS A 56 10.43 -4.28 9.96
N ALA A 57 9.46 -5.15 9.70
CA ALA A 57 9.38 -5.90 8.45
C ALA A 57 9.27 -4.95 7.24
N ALA A 58 8.44 -3.91 7.34
CA ALA A 58 8.32 -2.89 6.29
C ALA A 58 9.64 -2.13 6.05
N ARG A 59 10.36 -1.74 7.11
CA ARG A 59 11.68 -1.10 6.99
C ARG A 59 12.67 -1.99 6.25
N LYS A 60 12.72 -3.28 6.58
CA LYS A 60 13.61 -4.24 5.91
C LYS A 60 13.29 -4.40 4.44
N VAL A 61 12.00 -4.44 4.06
CA VAL A 61 11.57 -4.45 2.66
C VAL A 61 12.05 -3.18 1.94
N MET A 62 11.88 -1.99 2.54
CA MET A 62 12.31 -0.73 1.94
C MET A 62 13.83 -0.61 1.81
N GLU A 63 14.60 -1.12 2.78
CA GLU A 63 16.06 -1.15 2.75
C GLU A 63 16.59 -2.02 1.60
N GLN A 64 15.98 -3.19 1.37
CA GLN A 64 16.42 -4.13 0.34
C GLN A 64 16.03 -3.71 -1.08
N LEU A 65 14.94 -2.96 -1.25
CA LEU A 65 14.45 -2.50 -2.55
C LEU A 65 15.02 -1.12 -2.97
N ARG A 66 16.13 -0.69 -2.36
CA ARG A 66 16.83 0.54 -2.75
C ARG A 66 17.73 0.27 -3.97
N PRO A 67 17.77 1.13 -5.02
CA PRO A 67 17.27 2.52 -5.11
C PRO A 67 15.85 2.69 -5.65
N GLU A 68 15.16 1.60 -5.97
CA GLU A 68 13.87 1.62 -6.66
C GLU A 68 12.73 2.26 -5.82
N VAL A 69 12.82 2.19 -4.49
CA VAL A 69 11.81 2.73 -3.57
C VAL A 69 12.16 4.15 -3.10
N VAL A 70 11.71 5.20 -3.80
CA VAL A 70 11.80 6.61 -3.32
C VAL A 70 10.79 6.86 -2.18
N LEU A 71 9.62 6.24 -2.36
CA LEU A 71 8.57 5.79 -1.45
C LEU A 71 7.96 4.64 -2.29
N ALA A 72 7.85 3.39 -1.81
CA ALA A 72 7.90 2.19 -2.69
C ALA A 72 7.11 2.35 -4.01
N PHE A 73 7.71 2.32 -5.23
CA PHE A 73 8.43 1.24 -5.94
C PHE A 73 9.10 1.74 -7.27
N GLY A 74 10.13 1.08 -7.85
CA GLY A 74 11.01 1.66 -8.90
C GLY A 74 11.18 0.94 -10.25
N GLU A 75 12.34 1.19 -10.88
CA GLU A 75 12.70 0.96 -12.30
C GLU A 75 14.22 0.71 -12.48
N SER A 76 14.62 -0.36 -13.20
CA SER A 76 15.51 -0.32 -14.38
C SER A 76 15.57 -1.71 -15.07
N ASP A 77 15.56 -1.64 -16.41
CA ASP A 77 16.00 -2.57 -17.48
C ASP A 77 15.92 -4.13 -17.38
N GLU A 78 15.36 -4.68 -18.47
CA GLU A 78 15.40 -6.07 -18.94
C GLU A 78 14.73 -7.17 -18.11
N TYR A 79 13.50 -6.95 -17.67
CA TYR A 79 12.42 -7.96 -17.72
C TYR A 79 11.13 -7.16 -17.57
N SER A 80 10.09 -7.45 -18.38
CA SER A 80 8.78 -6.78 -18.31
C SER A 80 8.38 -6.57 -16.83
N ARG A 81 7.88 -5.38 -16.43
CA ARG A 81 7.49 -5.05 -15.03
C ARG A 81 6.36 -5.96 -14.54
N ARG A 82 6.64 -7.23 -14.24
CA ARG A 82 5.66 -8.28 -13.95
C ARG A 82 5.09 -8.06 -12.56
N GLN A 83 3.79 -7.75 -12.51
CA GLN A 83 3.09 -7.44 -11.27
C GLN A 83 3.21 -8.58 -10.24
N SER A 84 3.08 -9.83 -10.69
CA SER A 84 3.22 -11.05 -9.88
C SER A 84 4.60 -11.20 -9.26
N LYS A 85 5.68 -10.86 -9.99
CA LYS A 85 7.05 -10.94 -9.46
C LYS A 85 7.28 -9.93 -8.36
N ILE A 86 6.87 -8.69 -8.61
CA ILE A 86 6.96 -7.59 -7.64
C ILE A 86 6.17 -7.95 -6.38
N LEU A 87 4.92 -8.38 -6.57
CA LEU A 87 4.03 -8.71 -5.48
C LEU A 87 4.54 -9.89 -4.65
N THR A 88 4.90 -11.00 -5.29
CA THR A 88 5.38 -12.19 -4.57
C THR A 88 6.71 -11.94 -3.87
N TYR A 89 7.62 -11.15 -4.46
CA TYR A 89 8.87 -10.76 -3.83
C TYR A 89 8.62 -9.91 -2.57
N ILE A 90 7.82 -8.84 -2.67
CA ILE A 90 7.49 -7.98 -1.53
C ILE A 90 6.78 -8.75 -0.42
N THR A 91 5.77 -9.56 -0.76
CA THR A 91 5.01 -10.35 0.22
C THR A 91 5.90 -11.38 0.92
N SER A 92 6.74 -12.11 0.17
CA SER A 92 7.64 -13.13 0.75
C SER A 92 8.73 -12.49 1.61
N LEU A 93 9.27 -11.35 1.18
CA LEU A 93 10.27 -10.61 1.94
C LEU A 93 9.69 -10.02 3.22
N PHE A 94 8.49 -9.45 3.16
CA PHE A 94 7.79 -8.95 4.35
C PHE A 94 7.53 -10.09 5.34
N THR A 95 6.96 -11.20 4.86
CA THR A 95 6.61 -12.35 5.71
C THR A 95 7.85 -12.95 6.37
N SER A 96 8.94 -13.13 5.63
CA SER A 96 10.19 -13.66 6.18
C SER A 96 10.79 -12.74 7.24
N ASN A 97 10.84 -11.43 7.00
CA ASN A 97 11.31 -10.47 8.01
C ASN A 97 10.40 -10.41 9.24
N TYR A 98 9.08 -10.57 9.08
CA TYR A 98 8.14 -10.66 10.20
C TYR A 98 8.44 -11.88 11.08
N VAL A 99 8.66 -13.05 10.48
CA VAL A 99 8.99 -14.27 11.21
C VAL A 99 10.36 -14.17 11.88
N LEU A 100 11.38 -13.70 11.16
CA LEU A 100 12.75 -13.57 11.67
C LEU A 100 12.83 -12.60 12.87
N ALA A 101 12.08 -11.50 12.81
CA ALA A 101 12.09 -10.50 13.87
C ALA A 101 11.13 -10.83 15.02
N TRP A 102 10.29 -11.86 14.92
CA TRP A 102 9.27 -12.18 15.92
C TRP A 102 9.83 -12.26 17.34
N SER A 103 10.89 -13.06 17.55
CA SER A 103 11.50 -13.27 18.86
C SER A 103 12.06 -12.00 19.49
N THR A 104 12.45 -11.01 18.69
CA THR A 104 12.91 -9.70 19.16
C THR A 104 11.76 -8.89 19.78
N PHE A 105 10.56 -8.97 19.21
CA PHE A 105 9.39 -8.21 19.67
C PHE A 105 8.49 -8.99 20.65
N PHE A 106 8.57 -10.32 20.61
CA PHE A 106 7.82 -11.27 21.42
C PHE A 106 8.77 -12.28 22.09
N PRO A 107 9.68 -11.83 22.99
CA PRO A 107 10.74 -12.70 23.54
C PRO A 107 10.23 -13.86 24.40
N HIS A 108 9.03 -13.72 24.96
CA HIS A 108 8.41 -14.72 25.84
C HIS A 108 7.24 -15.45 25.19
N GLN A 109 7.02 -15.24 23.88
CA GLN A 109 5.90 -15.85 23.19
C GLN A 109 6.37 -16.50 21.90
N HIS A 110 6.17 -17.81 21.82
CA HIS A 110 6.51 -18.58 20.64
C HIS A 110 5.56 -18.25 19.48
N LEU A 111 6.07 -18.36 18.25
CA LEU A 111 5.28 -18.21 17.04
C LEU A 111 4.61 -19.55 16.70
N ASP A 112 3.38 -19.72 17.16
CA ASP A 112 2.65 -21.00 17.08
C ASP A 112 1.96 -21.23 15.73
N GLU A 113 2.00 -20.25 14.83
CA GLU A 113 1.44 -20.33 13.49
C GLU A 113 2.25 -19.46 12.54
N ALA A 114 2.52 -19.97 11.34
CA ALA A 114 3.17 -19.16 10.32
C ALA A 114 2.24 -18.02 9.88
N PRO A 115 2.64 -16.75 10.02
CA PRO A 115 1.84 -15.65 9.52
C PRO A 115 1.84 -15.70 7.98
N SER A 116 0.71 -15.35 7.40
CA SER A 116 0.56 -15.21 5.95
C SER A 116 0.03 -13.83 5.64
N PHE A 117 0.55 -13.23 4.57
CA PHE A 117 0.09 -11.94 4.08
C PHE A 117 -0.50 -12.10 2.69
N ASP A 118 -1.68 -11.50 2.48
CA ASP A 118 -2.24 -11.28 1.16
C ASP A 118 -1.64 -9.99 0.60
N GLY A 119 -1.37 -9.99 -0.69
CA GLY A 119 -0.79 -8.85 -1.39
C GLY A 119 -1.68 -8.45 -2.55
N ARG A 120 -1.81 -7.14 -2.79
CA ARG A 120 -2.33 -6.61 -4.05
C ARG A 120 -1.45 -5.49 -4.58
N LEU A 121 -1.29 -5.45 -5.90
CA LEU A 121 -0.62 -4.37 -6.61
C LEU A 121 -1.69 -3.57 -7.37
N VAL A 122 -1.70 -2.26 -7.18
CA VAL A 122 -2.62 -1.33 -7.84
C VAL A 122 -1.82 -0.27 -8.57
N LEU A 123 -2.21 0.03 -9.81
CA LEU A 123 -1.59 1.05 -10.64
C LEU A 123 -2.37 2.36 -10.53
N TYR A 124 -1.66 3.45 -10.28
CA TYR A 124 -2.23 4.80 -10.26
C TYR A 124 -1.55 5.69 -11.30
N PRO A 125 -2.31 6.44 -12.11
CA PRO A 125 -1.73 7.22 -13.21
C PRO A 125 -1.06 8.51 -12.74
N THR A 126 -1.53 9.15 -11.66
CA THR A 126 -0.98 10.43 -11.20
C THR A 126 -0.67 10.44 -9.71
N GLU A 127 0.13 11.42 -9.28
CA GLU A 127 0.42 11.63 -7.85
C GLU A 127 -0.84 11.91 -7.04
N LYS A 128 -1.87 12.52 -7.64
CA LYS A 128 -3.10 12.87 -6.95
C LYS A 128 -3.77 11.60 -6.42
N GLU A 129 -3.94 10.57 -7.25
CA GLU A 129 -4.57 9.32 -6.82
C GLU A 129 -3.73 8.58 -5.78
N VAL A 130 -2.39 8.70 -5.83
CA VAL A 130 -1.50 8.15 -4.80
C VAL A 130 -1.73 8.86 -3.46
N ARG A 131 -1.82 10.19 -3.45
CA ARG A 131 -2.11 10.98 -2.23
C ARG A 131 -3.50 10.69 -1.68
N ASP A 132 -4.49 10.60 -2.55
CA ASP A 132 -5.87 10.25 -2.19
C ASP A 132 -5.94 8.83 -1.59
N TYR A 133 -5.18 7.88 -2.15
CA TYR A 133 -5.07 6.53 -1.60
C TYR A 133 -4.51 6.52 -0.18
N PHE A 134 -3.38 7.19 0.06
CA PHE A 134 -2.79 7.25 1.39
C PHE A 134 -3.70 7.98 2.39
N SER A 135 -4.36 9.05 1.95
CA SER A 135 -5.35 9.78 2.76
C SER A 135 -6.53 8.88 3.14
N TRP A 136 -7.04 8.10 2.18
CA TRP A 136 -8.08 7.11 2.42
C TRP A 136 -7.65 6.04 3.43
N ARG A 137 -6.40 5.56 3.38
CA ARG A 137 -5.86 4.59 4.35
C ARG A 137 -5.68 5.19 5.74
N GLN A 138 -5.24 6.44 5.85
CA GLN A 138 -5.14 7.11 7.14
C GLN A 138 -6.53 7.40 7.75
N ALA A 139 -7.50 7.82 6.94
CA ALA A 139 -8.87 8.03 7.39
C ALA A 139 -9.51 6.71 7.91
N ASP A 140 -9.30 5.61 7.19
CA ASP A 140 -9.75 4.29 7.60
C ASP A 140 -9.08 3.82 8.90
N THR A 141 -7.78 4.09 9.07
CA THR A 141 -7.05 3.84 10.32
C THR A 141 -7.71 4.59 11.48
N HIS A 142 -8.03 5.87 11.30
CA HIS A 142 -8.67 6.68 12.33
C HIS A 142 -10.06 6.14 12.71
N VAL A 143 -10.90 5.83 11.73
CA VAL A 143 -12.27 5.31 11.96
C VAL A 143 -12.22 3.96 12.67
N ASN A 144 -11.38 3.04 12.19
CA ASN A 144 -11.26 1.70 12.78
C ASN A 144 -10.64 1.76 14.18
N ASN A 145 -9.63 2.60 14.40
CA ASN A 145 -9.01 2.73 15.72
C ASN A 145 -9.99 3.34 16.73
N LEU A 146 -10.75 4.38 16.36
CA LEU A 146 -11.77 4.96 17.23
C LEU A 146 -12.83 3.93 17.62
N TYR A 147 -13.36 3.20 16.63
CA TYR A 147 -14.33 2.13 16.86
C TYR A 147 -13.78 1.03 17.77
N ASN A 148 -12.59 0.51 17.48
CA ASN A 148 -11.98 -0.57 18.25
C ASN A 148 -11.65 -0.11 19.67
N THR A 149 -11.22 1.13 19.86
CA THR A 149 -10.90 1.67 21.19
C THR A 149 -12.14 1.70 22.06
N VAL A 150 -13.25 2.28 21.58
CA VAL A 150 -14.50 2.32 22.36
C VAL A 150 -15.08 0.92 22.56
N PHE A 151 -15.00 0.05 21.54
CA PHE A 151 -15.45 -1.34 21.62
C PHE A 151 -14.72 -2.11 22.73
N TRP A 152 -13.39 -2.10 22.70
CA TRP A 152 -12.59 -2.84 23.69
C TRP A 152 -12.62 -2.20 25.07
N ALA A 153 -12.75 -0.88 25.19
CA ALA A 153 -12.97 -0.22 26.47
C ALA A 153 -14.27 -0.70 27.13
N MET A 154 -15.36 -0.83 26.36
CA MET A 154 -16.61 -1.39 26.86
C MET A 154 -16.51 -2.86 27.26
N VAL A 155 -15.85 -3.68 26.44
CA VAL A 155 -15.67 -5.11 26.72
C VAL A 155 -14.81 -5.32 27.98
N GLN A 156 -13.73 -4.56 28.12
CA GLN A 156 -12.87 -4.58 29.31
C GLN A 156 -13.57 -3.98 30.54
N GLY A 157 -14.54 -3.09 30.34
CA GLY A 157 -15.45 -2.57 31.37
C GLY A 157 -16.55 -3.55 31.79
N GLY A 158 -16.56 -4.78 31.27
CA GLY A 158 -17.47 -5.85 31.69
C GLY A 158 -18.68 -6.07 30.79
N ARG A 159 -18.81 -5.35 29.66
CA ARG A 159 -19.86 -5.63 28.66
C ARG A 159 -19.48 -6.83 27.79
N THR A 160 -20.47 -7.53 27.27
CA THR A 160 -20.22 -8.56 26.26
C THR A 160 -19.91 -7.93 24.89
N GLU A 161 -19.18 -8.65 24.02
CA GLU A 161 -18.91 -8.19 22.65
C GLU A 161 -20.20 -7.85 21.88
N ARG A 162 -21.26 -8.63 22.09
CA ARG A 162 -22.57 -8.40 21.45
C ARG A 162 -23.21 -7.10 21.91
N GLU A 163 -23.17 -6.80 23.21
CA GLU A 163 -23.71 -5.55 23.76
C GLU A 163 -22.90 -4.34 23.30
N ALA A 164 -21.56 -4.45 23.24
CA ALA A 164 -20.70 -3.40 22.73
C ALA A 164 -21.00 -3.11 21.24
N HIS A 165 -21.21 -4.14 20.42
CA HIS A 165 -21.60 -3.96 19.02
C HIS A 165 -22.96 -3.27 18.87
N GLU A 166 -23.98 -3.70 19.61
CA GLU A 166 -25.31 -3.10 19.51
C GLU A 166 -25.29 -1.64 19.99
N ARG A 167 -24.54 -1.34 21.05
CA ARG A 167 -24.39 0.04 21.57
C ARG A 167 -23.71 0.98 20.58
N LEU A 168 -22.75 0.48 19.80
CA LEU A 168 -22.01 1.27 18.81
C LEU A 168 -22.71 1.38 17.46
N LYS A 169 -23.75 0.58 17.23
CA LYS A 169 -24.48 0.57 15.97
C LYS A 169 -25.17 1.92 15.76
N GLY A 170 -24.96 2.52 14.59
CA GLY A 170 -25.54 3.82 14.23
C GLY A 170 -24.88 5.04 14.91
N THR A 171 -23.90 4.85 15.79
CA THR A 171 -23.20 5.97 16.44
C THR A 171 -22.28 6.71 15.47
N LEU A 172 -22.15 8.03 15.67
CA LEU A 172 -21.19 8.88 14.97
C LEU A 172 -19.84 8.92 15.70
N SER A 173 -18.85 9.61 15.15
CA SER A 173 -17.53 9.74 15.78
C SER A 173 -17.58 10.54 17.09
N ALA A 174 -18.41 11.59 17.16
CA ALA A 174 -18.60 12.39 18.37
C ALA A 174 -19.13 11.52 19.53
N ASP A 175 -20.19 10.74 19.28
CA ASP A 175 -20.77 9.83 20.28
C ASP A 175 -19.73 8.84 20.83
N LYS A 176 -18.84 8.30 19.97
CA LYS A 176 -17.78 7.38 20.40
C LYS A 176 -16.75 8.06 21.31
N ASN A 177 -16.40 9.31 21.02
CA ASN A 177 -15.51 10.09 21.88
C ASN A 177 -16.17 10.40 23.23
N GLU A 178 -17.47 10.73 23.23
CA GLU A 178 -18.22 10.96 24.47
C GLU A 178 -18.31 9.70 25.34
N ILE A 179 -18.56 8.53 24.74
CA ILE A 179 -18.57 7.25 25.46
C ILE A 179 -17.20 6.98 26.07
N LEU A 180 -16.11 7.15 25.31
CA LEU A 180 -14.75 6.97 25.81
C LEU A 180 -14.43 7.90 26.99
N PHE A 181 -14.78 9.17 26.87
CA PHE A 181 -14.46 10.16 27.89
C PHE A 181 -15.32 9.99 29.15
N ASN A 182 -16.64 9.85 29.00
CA ASN A 182 -17.57 9.83 30.13
C ASN A 182 -17.64 8.46 30.82
N GLU A 183 -17.68 7.37 30.07
CA GLU A 183 -17.87 6.02 30.64
C GLU A 183 -16.53 5.35 31.00
N HIS A 184 -15.45 5.68 30.30
CA HIS A 184 -14.15 5.02 30.44
C HIS A 184 -13.00 5.94 30.86
N ASN A 185 -13.25 7.25 31.00
CA ASN A 185 -12.22 8.25 31.33
C ASN A 185 -11.00 8.22 30.38
N ILE A 186 -11.25 7.92 29.10
CA ILE A 186 -10.23 7.88 28.04
C ILE A 186 -10.41 9.08 27.12
N ASN A 187 -9.40 9.94 27.06
CA ASN A 187 -9.32 10.97 26.02
C ASN A 187 -8.67 10.39 24.75
N TYR A 188 -9.44 10.19 23.69
CA TYR A 188 -8.95 9.63 22.44
C TYR A 188 -7.77 10.42 21.86
N ASP A 189 -7.78 11.74 21.93
CA ASP A 189 -6.71 12.57 21.36
C ASP A 189 -5.40 12.50 22.12
N SER A 190 -5.43 12.01 23.36
CA SER A 190 -4.24 11.72 24.16
C SER A 190 -3.59 10.38 23.81
N LEU A 191 -4.26 9.52 23.03
CA LEU A 191 -3.70 8.24 22.62
C LEU A 191 -2.47 8.42 21.73
N PRO A 192 -1.50 7.49 21.79
CA PRO A 192 -0.31 7.51 20.95
C PRO A 192 -0.63 7.75 19.47
N PRO A 193 0.08 8.68 18.79
CA PRO A 193 -0.13 8.94 17.36
C PRO A 193 0.01 7.69 16.49
N LEU A 194 0.86 6.73 16.88
CA LEU A 194 0.98 5.41 16.25
C LEU A 194 -0.39 4.73 16.05
N PHE A 195 -1.25 4.76 17.06
CA PHE A 195 -2.56 4.11 17.00
C PHE A 195 -3.58 4.94 16.20
N ARG A 196 -3.52 6.27 16.30
CA ARG A 196 -4.50 7.17 15.66
C ARG A 196 -4.21 7.47 14.20
N LYS A 197 -2.94 7.52 13.83
CA LYS A 197 -2.46 7.98 12.51
C LYS A 197 -1.72 6.90 11.72
N GLY A 198 -1.38 5.78 12.37
CA GLY A 198 -0.59 4.70 11.78
C GLY A 198 0.89 5.06 11.68
N SER A 199 1.63 4.29 10.87
CA SER A 199 3.06 4.48 10.62
C SER A 199 3.31 4.83 9.16
N ILE A 200 4.09 5.87 8.92
CA ILE A 200 4.59 6.24 7.60
C ILE A 200 6.09 6.00 7.56
N LEU A 201 6.55 5.29 6.54
CA LEU A 201 7.96 5.07 6.29
C LEU A 201 8.38 5.87 5.05
N CYS A 202 9.33 6.79 5.21
CA CYS A 202 9.83 7.61 4.10
C CYS A 202 11.33 7.86 4.22
N TRP A 203 12.00 7.99 3.07
CA TRP A 203 13.39 8.41 3.02
C TRP A 203 13.48 9.93 3.14
N GLY A 204 14.30 10.42 4.07
CA GLY A 204 14.53 11.85 4.24
C GLY A 204 15.99 12.18 4.59
N PRO A 205 16.41 13.44 4.43
CA PRO A 205 17.76 13.87 4.80
C PRO A 205 17.94 13.84 6.33
N GLU A 206 19.14 13.43 6.77
CA GLU A 206 19.54 13.30 8.17
C GLU A 206 19.38 14.59 9.01
N ALA A 207 19.43 15.77 8.37
CA ALA A 207 19.37 17.07 9.05
C ALA A 207 18.01 17.42 9.67
N ASP A 208 16.94 16.72 9.32
CA ASP A 208 15.57 17.00 9.76
C ASP A 208 15.17 16.19 11.02
N ALA A 209 16.18 15.72 11.78
CA ALA A 209 16.08 14.84 12.95
C ALA A 209 15.61 15.50 14.26
N GLY A 210 15.44 16.82 14.30
CA GLY A 210 15.13 17.54 15.55
C GLY A 210 13.81 18.30 15.52
N LEU A 211 12.71 17.63 15.90
CA LEU A 211 11.50 18.26 16.44
C LEU A 211 10.88 17.34 17.50
N GLU A 212 11.67 16.99 18.51
CA GLU A 212 11.14 16.97 19.88
C GLU A 212 11.13 18.42 20.35
N GLN A 213 10.04 18.85 21.01
CA GLN A 213 9.86 20.21 21.51
C GLN A 213 11.12 20.68 22.27
N LYS A 214 11.88 21.59 21.68
CA LYS A 214 12.88 22.38 22.38
C LYS A 214 12.35 23.79 22.51
N ASP A 215 12.07 24.17 23.75
CA ASP A 215 11.78 25.53 24.15
C ASP A 215 12.85 26.49 23.63
N SER A 216 12.36 27.61 23.13
CA SER A 216 13.13 28.71 22.57
C SER A 216 14.06 29.35 23.60
N SER A 217 15.36 29.43 23.30
CA SER A 217 16.13 30.65 23.54
C SER A 217 17.50 30.67 22.84
N SER A 218 17.60 31.63 21.92
CA SER A 218 18.78 32.46 21.59
C SER A 218 19.70 32.09 20.42
N PRO A 219 20.22 33.11 19.69
CA PRO A 219 20.72 32.98 18.32
C PRO A 219 22.24 33.15 18.20
N SER A 220 22.81 32.63 17.10
CA SER A 220 23.93 33.21 16.34
C SER A 220 24.87 32.12 15.79
N SER A 221 24.90 31.96 14.47
CA SER A 221 26.09 32.29 13.65
C SER A 221 25.88 31.77 12.22
N LEU A 222 25.96 32.70 11.27
CA LEU A 222 25.97 32.43 9.84
C LEU A 222 27.25 31.67 9.48
N GLN A 223 27.12 30.40 9.11
CA GLN A 223 28.14 29.67 8.38
C GLN A 223 27.56 29.13 7.07
N VAL A 224 28.16 29.62 5.98
CA VAL A 224 27.97 29.13 4.61
C VAL A 224 28.38 27.66 4.56
N LYS A 225 27.39 26.75 4.45
CA LYS A 225 27.65 25.30 4.30
C LYS A 225 27.62 24.92 2.82
N THR A 226 28.80 24.55 2.32
CA THR A 226 28.99 23.75 1.11
C THR A 226 28.07 22.51 1.15
N LYS A 227 27.35 22.23 0.06
CA LYS A 227 26.39 21.12 -0.07
C LYS A 227 27.10 19.76 0.05
N ALA A 228 27.31 19.29 1.28
CA ALA A 228 27.54 17.88 1.55
C ALA A 228 26.30 17.09 1.06
N LYS A 229 26.50 16.04 0.26
CA LYS A 229 25.41 15.13 -0.14
C LYS A 229 24.77 14.59 1.13
N SER A 230 23.56 15.04 1.46
CA SER A 230 22.83 14.59 2.63
C SER A 230 22.57 13.09 2.52
N LYS A 231 23.01 12.32 3.52
CA LYS A 231 22.70 10.90 3.59
C LYS A 231 21.20 10.75 3.80
N MET A 232 20.53 10.07 2.87
CA MET A 232 19.11 9.74 3.01
C MET A 232 18.96 8.58 3.99
N MET A 233 18.13 8.77 5.01
CA MET A 233 17.82 7.78 6.03
C MET A 233 16.33 7.44 6.02
N LEU A 234 16.02 6.18 6.30
CA LEU A 234 14.64 5.72 6.41
C LEU A 234 14.09 6.16 7.77
N ARG A 235 12.94 6.84 7.77
CA ARG A 235 12.31 7.39 8.97
C ARG A 235 10.93 6.78 9.17
N THR A 236 10.55 6.53 10.41
CA THR A 236 9.19 6.17 10.81
C THR A 236 8.52 7.39 11.42
N LEU A 237 7.40 7.82 10.84
CA LEU A 237 6.63 8.99 11.27
C LEU A 237 5.19 8.58 11.62
N HIS A 238 4.58 9.28 12.58
CA HIS A 238 3.20 9.07 13.01
C HIS A 238 2.43 10.39 12.92
N VAL A 239 2.37 10.95 11.71
CA VAL A 239 1.83 12.29 11.43
C VAL A 239 0.64 12.25 10.49
N ASP A 240 -0.10 13.35 10.41
CA ASP A 240 -1.15 13.51 9.42
C ASP A 240 -0.57 13.65 8.00
N ILE A 241 -1.09 12.85 7.06
CA ILE A 241 -0.72 12.86 5.64
C ILE A 241 -1.92 13.19 4.74
N ILE A 242 -3.08 13.47 5.33
CA ILE A 242 -4.26 13.94 4.61
C ILE A 242 -4.05 15.42 4.23
N GLY A 243 -3.50 16.22 5.14
CA GLY A 243 -3.21 17.63 4.89
C GLY A 243 -2.05 17.87 3.93
N HIS A 244 -2.10 19.00 3.23
CA HIS A 244 -1.05 19.45 2.30
C HIS A 244 0.33 19.67 2.96
N ALA A 245 0.37 19.93 4.26
CA ALA A 245 1.60 20.24 4.99
C ALA A 245 2.66 19.13 4.87
N PHE A 246 2.22 17.87 4.90
CA PHE A 246 3.12 16.73 4.76
C PHE A 246 3.76 16.69 3.37
N TRP A 247 2.95 16.82 2.32
CA TRP A 247 3.38 16.72 0.92
C TRP A 247 4.15 17.94 0.41
N SER A 248 3.96 19.10 1.04
CA SER A 248 4.66 20.34 0.66
C SER A 248 6.04 20.47 1.30
N SER A 249 6.28 19.72 2.38
CA SER A 249 7.59 19.68 3.02
C SER A 249 8.61 19.00 2.11
N SER A 250 9.85 19.48 2.08
CA SER A 250 10.97 18.94 1.27
C SER A 250 11.39 17.50 1.64
N ARG A 251 10.55 16.79 2.40
CA ARG A 251 10.77 15.45 2.96
C ARG A 251 10.56 14.34 1.94
N ILE A 252 9.85 14.62 0.85
CA ILE A 252 9.53 13.66 -0.21
C ILE A 252 9.82 14.34 -1.55
N GLN A 253 11.08 14.39 -1.97
CA GLN A 253 11.40 14.77 -3.35
C GLN A 253 11.59 13.51 -4.18
N PRO A 254 10.66 13.16 -5.09
CA PRO A 254 11.00 12.27 -6.19
C PRO A 254 12.17 12.86 -6.98
N ARG A 255 13.13 12.03 -7.39
CA ARG A 255 14.19 12.48 -8.31
C ARG A 255 13.51 13.04 -9.57
N SER A 256 13.90 14.25 -9.99
CA SER A 256 13.45 14.82 -11.25
C SER A 256 13.74 13.84 -12.38
N SER A 257 12.76 13.61 -13.24
CA SER A 257 12.89 12.87 -14.48
C SER A 257 14.14 13.33 -15.26
N VAL A 258 14.86 12.37 -15.82
CA VAL A 258 15.96 12.62 -16.76
C VAL A 258 15.41 13.46 -17.91
N PRO A 259 16.04 14.58 -18.30
CA PRO A 259 15.60 15.33 -19.47
C PRO A 259 15.67 14.42 -20.69
N LEU A 260 14.56 14.31 -21.42
CA LEU A 260 14.51 13.69 -22.73
C LEU A 260 15.57 14.38 -23.60
N VAL A 261 16.57 13.61 -24.03
CA VAL A 261 17.49 14.06 -25.08
C VAL A 261 16.66 14.14 -26.34
N GLU A 262 16.31 15.35 -26.77
CA GLU A 262 15.85 15.59 -28.14
C GLU A 262 17.01 15.25 -29.07
N THR A 263 16.95 14.07 -29.69
CA THR A 263 17.78 13.76 -30.84
C THR A 263 17.18 14.46 -32.06
N ASN A 264 17.76 15.60 -32.43
CA ASN A 264 17.60 16.18 -33.76
C ASN A 264 18.28 15.24 -34.76
N GLU A 265 17.51 14.45 -35.49
CA GLU A 265 17.95 13.77 -36.71
C GLU A 265 17.29 14.45 -37.91
N ASP A 266 17.78 15.64 -38.25
CA ASP A 266 17.75 16.16 -39.62
C ASP A 266 19.13 15.91 -40.22
N ALA A 267 19.31 14.77 -40.89
CA ALA A 267 20.47 14.52 -41.74
C ALA A 267 20.02 13.73 -42.98
N GLU A 268 19.98 14.47 -44.08
CA GLU A 268 20.02 14.10 -45.49
C GLU A 268 20.31 12.62 -45.81
N ILE A 269 19.38 11.96 -46.50
CA ILE A 269 19.67 10.80 -47.33
C ILE A 269 19.35 11.16 -48.77
N SER A 270 20.41 11.33 -49.55
CA SER A 270 20.42 11.53 -50.99
C SER A 270 20.00 10.27 -51.76
N GLU A 271 19.35 10.51 -52.88
CA GLU A 271 18.91 9.53 -53.88
C GLU A 271 20.08 8.71 -54.45
N GLU A 272 19.89 7.40 -54.59
CA GLU A 272 20.42 6.64 -55.73
C GLU A 272 19.46 5.48 -56.06
N GLY A 273 19.04 5.43 -57.32
CA GLY A 273 18.02 4.50 -57.84
C GLY A 273 18.57 3.13 -58.23
N GLY A 274 17.67 2.15 -58.32
CA GLY A 274 17.94 0.83 -58.90
C GLY A 274 16.63 0.05 -59.06
N ALA A 275 16.35 -0.37 -60.28
CA ALA A 275 15.05 -0.80 -60.78
C ALA A 275 14.72 -2.30 -60.60
N ALA A 276 13.40 -2.57 -60.74
CA ALA A 276 12.74 -3.80 -61.19
C ALA A 276 12.83 -5.07 -60.32
N ASP A 277 11.70 -5.63 -59.89
CA ASP A 277 10.94 -6.62 -60.68
C ASP A 277 9.63 -7.02 -59.95
N GLN A 278 8.51 -7.10 -60.68
CA GLN A 278 7.28 -7.78 -60.27
C GLN A 278 6.97 -8.87 -61.30
N PRO A 279 6.30 -9.95 -60.90
CA PRO A 279 4.97 -10.13 -61.51
C PRO A 279 3.88 -10.59 -60.53
N ASP A 280 2.74 -9.89 -60.61
CA ASP A 280 1.38 -10.39 -60.84
C ASP A 280 0.95 -11.77 -60.31
N SER A 281 -0.12 -11.81 -59.51
CA SER A 281 -1.49 -12.00 -60.05
C SER A 281 -2.52 -12.42 -58.98
N ASN A 282 -3.67 -11.75 -59.04
CA ASN A 282 -5.04 -12.24 -58.83
C ASN A 282 -5.35 -13.27 -57.72
N ARG A 283 -6.12 -12.81 -56.71
CA ARG A 283 -7.51 -13.29 -56.54
C ARG A 283 -8.36 -12.37 -55.67
N ALA A 284 -9.37 -11.77 -56.29
CA ALA A 284 -10.53 -11.20 -55.63
C ALA A 284 -11.40 -12.29 -54.98
N LEU A 285 -12.14 -11.95 -53.91
CA LEU A 285 -13.60 -12.13 -53.83
C LEU A 285 -14.21 -11.64 -52.50
N ASN A 286 -15.23 -10.79 -52.66
CA ASN A 286 -16.48 -10.63 -51.92
C ASN A 286 -16.55 -9.97 -50.53
N VAL A 287 -17.08 -8.74 -50.60
CA VAL A 287 -17.98 -8.09 -49.63
C VAL A 287 -19.37 -8.73 -49.71
N MET A 288 -20.00 -9.08 -48.58
CA MET A 288 -21.45 -8.92 -48.38
C MET A 288 -21.81 -8.82 -46.88
N SER A 289 -22.82 -7.99 -46.67
CA SER A 289 -23.37 -7.33 -45.47
C SER A 289 -24.36 -8.14 -44.59
N GLY A 290 -24.32 -7.87 -43.27
CA GLY A 290 -25.45 -7.79 -42.30
C GLY A 290 -26.31 -9.06 -42.01
N PRO A 291 -27.15 -9.07 -40.94
CA PRO A 291 -27.65 -7.93 -40.15
C PRO A 291 -27.47 -8.05 -38.62
N ALA A 292 -27.89 -6.97 -37.94
CA ALA A 292 -27.89 -6.75 -36.50
C ALA A 292 -29.11 -7.35 -35.78
N GLU A 293 -28.93 -7.78 -34.54
CA GLU A 293 -30.01 -7.99 -33.56
C GLU A 293 -29.57 -7.48 -32.18
N GLN A 294 -30.34 -6.53 -31.64
CA GLN A 294 -30.40 -6.20 -30.21
C GLN A 294 -31.47 -7.07 -29.54
N PRO A 295 -31.43 -7.20 -28.21
CA PRO A 295 -32.67 -7.02 -27.46
C PRO A 295 -32.55 -5.99 -26.34
N ASP A 296 -33.58 -5.15 -26.33
CA ASP A 296 -34.06 -4.26 -25.29
C ASP A 296 -34.55 -5.04 -24.05
N ARG A 297 -34.34 -4.49 -22.84
CA ARG A 297 -35.34 -4.43 -21.74
C ARG A 297 -34.81 -3.81 -20.43
N THR A 298 -35.34 -2.61 -20.16
CA THR A 298 -36.07 -2.20 -18.93
C THR A 298 -35.49 -2.46 -17.53
N ASP A 299 -35.14 -1.34 -16.88
CA ASP A 299 -35.74 -0.81 -15.64
C ASP A 299 -35.72 -1.65 -14.34
N SER A 300 -35.05 -1.13 -13.29
CA SER A 300 -35.65 -0.92 -11.95
C SER A 300 -34.65 -0.37 -10.93
N HIS A 301 -35.03 0.77 -10.35
CA HIS A 301 -34.59 1.19 -9.03
C HIS A 301 -34.87 0.10 -7.98
N ARG A 302 -33.91 -0.15 -7.06
CA ARG A 302 -34.18 -0.36 -5.62
C ARG A 302 -32.91 -0.36 -4.76
N THR A 303 -33.05 0.40 -3.68
CA THR A 303 -32.28 0.48 -2.44
C THR A 303 -32.19 -0.85 -1.67
N ASN A 304 -31.08 -1.06 -0.94
CA ASN A 304 -30.96 -1.61 0.45
C ASN A 304 -29.46 -1.84 0.74
N ALA A 305 -28.80 -1.39 1.82
CA ALA A 305 -29.10 -1.31 3.25
C ALA A 305 -29.19 -2.68 3.97
N TYR A 306 -28.15 -2.94 4.79
CA TYR A 306 -28.06 -3.78 6.00
C TYR A 306 -28.09 -5.34 5.97
N ALA A 307 -27.07 -5.87 6.67
CA ALA A 307 -27.08 -6.92 7.69
C ALA A 307 -27.30 -8.41 7.35
N GLY A 308 -26.29 -9.21 7.73
CA GLY A 308 -26.50 -10.34 8.64
C GLY A 308 -26.32 -11.76 8.10
N LEU A 309 -25.93 -12.63 9.03
CA LEU A 309 -25.85 -14.11 9.00
C LEU A 309 -24.49 -14.65 8.52
N GLY A 310 -23.82 -15.56 9.25
CA GLY A 310 -24.29 -16.44 10.29
C GLY A 310 -23.68 -17.82 10.02
N ALA A 311 -22.90 -18.31 10.98
CA ALA A 311 -22.26 -19.62 10.90
C ALA A 311 -23.27 -20.76 10.69
N ARG A 312 -22.88 -21.77 9.92
CA ARG A 312 -23.40 -23.13 10.13
C ARG A 312 -22.36 -24.17 9.74
N ALA A 313 -21.97 -24.92 10.76
CA ALA A 313 -21.33 -26.22 10.67
C ALA A 313 -22.30 -27.24 10.06
N LEU A 314 -21.77 -28.19 9.28
CA LEU A 314 -22.36 -29.51 9.12
C LEU A 314 -21.25 -30.56 9.19
N ALA A 315 -21.53 -31.55 10.03
CA ALA A 315 -20.73 -32.70 10.34
C ALA A 315 -20.72 -33.73 9.20
N SER A 316 -19.60 -34.42 9.05
CA SER A 316 -19.43 -35.88 8.86
C SER A 316 -17.94 -36.17 8.89
#